data_AF-A0A0J6ISY5-F1
#
_entry.id   AF-A0A0J6ISY5-F1
#
_cell.length_a   1.000
_cell.length_b   1.000
_cell.length_c   1.000
_cell.angle_alpha   90.00
_cell.angle_beta   90.00
_cell.angle_gamma   90.00
#
_symmetry.space_group_name_H-M   'P 1'
#
loop_
_entity.id
_entity.type
_entity.pdbx_description
1 polymer ?
#
loop_
_entity_poly.entity_id
_entity_poly.type
_entity_poly.pdbx_seq_one_letter_code
_entity_poly.pdbx_strand_id
1 'polypeptide(L)'
;MTRTFKSVLACFSLFMSVGLSAAPATRLDSIEILQVTSVKGADEEVGSKTRTVREHHGTEVHVYVLERGYGNPQPNVTFNGQRLKGESAPLCNQAEGLVVCNGAGSTVGYLHTFTFSNTDGGRFEFSNVSLVPPHDRLSASLDIR
;
A
#
# COMPACT_ATOMS: atom_id res chain seq x y z
N MET A 1 -5.90 70.36 -35.12
CA MET A 1 -4.81 69.39 -35.36
C MET A 1 -4.84 68.40 -34.21
N THR A 2 -5.20 67.16 -34.52
CA THR A 2 -5.59 66.08 -33.60
C THR A 2 -4.37 65.32 -33.09
N ARG A 3 -4.24 65.06 -31.78
CA ARG A 3 -3.44 63.93 -31.26
C ARG A 3 -3.99 63.40 -29.94
N THR A 4 -4.69 62.27 -30.03
CA THR A 4 -5.03 61.35 -28.95
C THR A 4 -3.82 60.49 -28.59
N PHE A 5 -3.52 60.31 -27.30
CA PHE A 5 -2.61 59.27 -26.82
C PHE A 5 -3.36 58.32 -25.89
N LYS A 6 -3.39 57.05 -26.29
CA LYS A 6 -3.97 55.90 -25.58
C LYS A 6 -2.94 55.39 -24.56
N SER A 7 -3.29 55.33 -23.28
CA SER A 7 -2.52 54.54 -22.31
C SER A 7 -3.02 53.10 -22.35
N VAL A 8 -2.17 52.20 -22.85
CA VAL A 8 -2.41 50.77 -22.90
C VAL A 8 -2.06 50.16 -21.55
N LEU A 9 -3.02 49.44 -20.99
CA LEU A 9 -2.93 48.59 -19.81
C LEU A 9 -2.09 47.34 -20.16
N ALA A 10 -1.04 47.03 -19.40
CA ALA A 10 -0.34 45.75 -19.50
C ALA A 10 0.02 45.25 -18.09
N CYS A 11 -0.92 44.55 -17.46
CA CYS A 11 -0.68 43.81 -16.22
C CYS A 11 -0.12 42.44 -16.62
N PHE A 12 1.19 42.26 -16.52
CA PHE A 12 1.86 41.00 -16.83
C PHE A 12 1.97 40.17 -15.53
N SER A 13 0.89 39.47 -15.16
CA SER A 13 0.91 38.52 -14.04
C SER A 13 1.55 37.22 -14.51
N LEU A 14 2.81 37.02 -14.12
CA LEU A 14 3.56 35.78 -14.31
C LEU A 14 2.98 34.69 -13.39
N PHE A 15 2.16 33.79 -13.92
CA PHE A 15 1.79 32.56 -13.21
C PHE A 15 3.00 31.62 -13.22
N MET A 16 3.80 31.65 -12.15
CA MET A 16 4.77 30.61 -11.84
C MET A 16 4.01 29.34 -11.48
N SER A 17 3.76 28.48 -12.47
CA SER A 17 3.33 27.11 -12.23
C SER A 17 4.53 26.33 -11.68
N VAL A 18 4.57 26.17 -10.36
CA VAL A 18 5.48 25.24 -9.68
C VAL A 18 5.20 23.83 -10.24
N GLY A 19 6.10 23.35 -11.10
CA GLY A 19 6.04 21.99 -11.62
C GLY A 19 6.33 21.01 -10.49
N LEU A 20 5.29 20.37 -9.95
CA LEU A 20 5.44 19.23 -9.05
C LEU A 20 5.95 18.05 -9.90
N SER A 21 7.26 17.79 -9.85
CA SER A 21 7.85 16.64 -10.54
C SER A 21 7.42 15.37 -9.81
N ALA A 22 6.45 14.66 -10.37
CA ALA A 22 6.07 13.33 -9.90
C ALA A 22 7.04 12.30 -10.48
N ALA A 23 7.70 11.52 -9.60
CA ALA A 23 8.49 10.38 -10.05
C ALA A 23 7.58 9.32 -10.71
N PRO A 24 8.05 8.60 -11.73
CA PRO A 24 7.26 7.53 -12.34
C PRO A 24 6.94 6.43 -11.31
N ALA A 25 5.70 5.95 -11.33
CA ALA A 25 5.27 4.83 -10.49
C ALA A 25 6.05 3.55 -10.89
N THR A 26 6.61 2.87 -9.90
CA THR A 26 7.28 1.58 -10.12
C THR A 26 6.24 0.47 -10.31
N ARG A 27 6.57 -0.54 -11.11
CA ARG A 27 5.73 -1.73 -11.21
C ARG A 27 5.59 -2.42 -9.85
N LEU A 28 4.52 -3.18 -9.69
CA LEU A 28 4.36 -4.10 -8.57
C LEU A 28 5.50 -5.12 -8.62
N ASP A 29 6.36 -5.08 -7.61
CA ASP A 29 7.64 -5.80 -7.58
C ASP A 29 7.59 -6.99 -6.63
N SER A 30 6.97 -6.82 -5.47
CA SER A 30 6.88 -7.88 -4.47
C SER A 30 5.67 -7.73 -3.55
N ILE A 31 5.18 -8.87 -3.08
CA ILE A 31 4.18 -8.98 -2.00
C ILE A 31 4.75 -9.91 -0.95
N GLU A 32 4.73 -9.49 0.31
CA GLU A 32 5.23 -10.26 1.45
C GLU A 32 4.26 -10.17 2.63
N ILE A 33 3.94 -11.30 3.25
CA ILE A 33 3.21 -11.32 4.52
C ILE A 33 4.24 -11.15 5.62
N LEU A 34 4.26 -10.00 6.29
CA LEU A 34 5.27 -9.67 7.28
C LEU A 34 5.00 -10.35 8.61
N GLN A 35 3.76 -10.20 9.09
CA GLN A 35 3.43 -10.46 10.48
C GLN A 35 1.97 -10.85 10.64
N VAL A 36 1.70 -11.71 11.62
CA VAL A 36 0.37 -11.99 12.16
C VAL A 36 0.35 -11.62 13.63
N THR A 37 -0.72 -10.97 14.09
CA THR A 37 -0.90 -10.65 15.51
C THR A 37 -2.26 -11.07 16.00
N SER A 38 -2.32 -11.48 17.25
CA SER A 38 -3.56 -11.76 17.97
C SER A 38 -3.31 -11.78 19.47
N VAL A 39 -4.37 -11.72 20.27
CA VAL A 39 -4.24 -11.86 21.73
C VAL A 39 -3.61 -13.20 22.12
N LYS A 40 -3.97 -14.28 21.41
CA LYS A 40 -3.48 -15.63 21.71
C LYS A 40 -2.06 -15.88 21.22
N GLY A 41 -1.75 -15.40 20.03
CA GLY A 41 -0.47 -15.64 19.36
C GLY A 41 0.57 -14.56 19.65
N ALA A 42 0.21 -13.42 20.25
CA ALA A 42 1.02 -12.21 20.30
C ALA A 42 1.52 -11.81 18.90
N ASP A 43 2.62 -11.07 18.82
CA ASP A 43 3.19 -10.67 17.54
C ASP A 43 4.08 -11.77 16.96
N GLU A 44 3.81 -12.20 15.72
CA GLU A 44 4.59 -13.21 14.99
C GLU A 44 5.05 -12.75 13.62
N GLU A 45 6.36 -12.58 13.46
CA GLU A 45 6.97 -12.43 12.15
C GLU A 45 6.92 -13.73 11.34
N VAL A 46 6.46 -13.59 10.10
CA VAL A 46 6.25 -14.69 9.15
C VAL A 46 7.48 -14.86 8.26
N GLY A 47 7.96 -13.78 7.63
CA GLY A 47 9.03 -13.83 6.65
C GLY A 47 8.71 -14.80 5.50
N SER A 48 9.60 -15.76 5.24
CA SER A 48 9.43 -16.75 4.17
C SER A 48 8.60 -17.99 4.54
N LYS A 49 8.00 -18.03 5.75
CA LYS A 49 7.20 -19.18 6.19
C LYS A 49 5.88 -19.26 5.44
N THR A 50 5.43 -20.48 5.18
CA THR A 50 4.10 -20.74 4.59
C THR A 50 3.02 -21.00 5.65
N ARG A 51 3.40 -21.07 6.94
CA ARG A 51 2.49 -21.33 8.07
C ARG A 51 2.98 -20.65 9.35
N THR A 52 2.06 -20.16 10.20
CA THR A 52 2.41 -19.66 11.54
C THR A 52 2.84 -20.80 12.47
N VAL A 53 3.73 -20.50 13.40
CA VAL A 53 4.18 -21.42 14.44
C VAL A 53 3.19 -21.42 15.61
N ARG A 54 2.70 -20.24 16.01
CA ARG A 54 1.70 -20.10 17.08
C ARG A 54 0.29 -20.11 16.53
N GLU A 55 -0.63 -20.41 17.44
CA GLU A 55 -2.07 -20.30 17.19
C GLU A 55 -2.50 -18.84 17.34
N HIS A 56 -3.06 -18.29 16.28
CA HIS A 56 -3.63 -16.95 16.22
C HIS A 56 -5.15 -17.03 16.12
N HIS A 57 -5.79 -17.24 17.27
CA HIS A 57 -7.24 -17.25 17.41
C HIS A 57 -7.74 -16.02 18.17
N GLY A 58 -9.01 -15.68 17.95
CA GLY A 58 -9.70 -14.61 18.64
C GLY A 58 -10.65 -13.85 17.73
N THR A 59 -11.32 -12.85 18.30
CA THR A 59 -12.19 -11.93 17.56
C THR A 59 -11.39 -10.93 16.72
N GLU A 60 -10.10 -10.78 17.01
CA GLU A 60 -9.22 -9.80 16.39
C GLU A 60 -7.86 -10.43 16.10
N VAL A 61 -7.72 -10.91 14.86
CA VAL A 61 -6.45 -11.34 14.27
C VAL A 61 -6.08 -10.35 13.18
N HIS A 62 -4.86 -9.84 13.23
CA HIS A 62 -4.33 -8.92 12.23
C HIS A 62 -3.30 -9.62 11.35
N VAL A 63 -3.37 -9.37 10.05
CA VAL A 63 -2.34 -9.78 9.09
C VAL A 63 -1.81 -8.54 8.39
N TYR A 64 -0.48 -8.39 8.41
CA TYR A 64 0.23 -7.28 7.79
C TYR A 64 0.93 -7.75 6.51
N VAL A 65 0.61 -7.10 5.40
CA VAL A 65 1.16 -7.42 4.07
C VAL A 65 1.90 -6.21 3.52
N LEU A 66 3.17 -6.40 3.19
CA LEU A 66 3.99 -5.43 2.49
C LEU A 66 3.85 -5.60 0.97
N GLU A 67 3.33 -4.57 0.31
CA GLU A 67 3.34 -4.43 -1.14
C GLU A 67 4.41 -3.41 -1.54
N ARG A 68 5.36 -3.79 -2.40
CA ARG A 68 6.33 -2.86 -2.99
C ARG A 68 6.01 -2.64 -4.46
N GLY A 69 6.01 -1.37 -4.86
CA GLY A 69 5.49 -0.93 -6.14
C GLY A 69 3.97 -0.73 -6.14
N TYR A 70 3.40 -0.51 -7.32
CA TYR A 70 2.01 -0.09 -7.46
C TYR A 70 1.13 -1.22 -8.03
N GLY A 71 0.34 -1.84 -7.15
CA GLY A 71 -0.75 -2.74 -7.50
C GLY A 71 -2.10 -2.03 -7.62
N ASN A 72 -3.14 -2.76 -8.04
CA ASN A 72 -4.50 -2.24 -8.10
C ASN A 72 -4.96 -1.75 -6.71
N PRO A 73 -5.74 -0.65 -6.62
CA PRO A 73 -6.24 -0.13 -5.35
C PRO A 73 -7.15 -1.09 -4.58
N GLN A 74 -7.66 -2.14 -5.24
CA GLN A 74 -8.54 -3.16 -4.66
C GLN A 74 -7.90 -4.55 -4.81
N PRO A 75 -6.88 -4.89 -4.00
CA PRO A 75 -6.28 -6.21 -4.03
C PRO A 75 -7.31 -7.29 -3.72
N ASN A 76 -7.11 -8.50 -4.25
CA ASN A 76 -7.93 -9.66 -3.90
C ASN A 76 -7.37 -10.33 -2.64
N VAL A 77 -8.15 -10.27 -1.56
CA VAL A 77 -7.73 -10.75 -0.24
C VAL A 77 -8.83 -11.60 0.37
N THR A 78 -8.47 -12.80 0.80
CA THR A 78 -9.40 -13.78 1.35
C THR A 78 -8.84 -14.45 2.61
N PHE A 79 -9.74 -14.82 3.51
CA PHE A 79 -9.47 -15.79 4.57
C PHE A 79 -10.49 -16.92 4.48
N ASN A 80 -10.02 -18.15 4.30
CA ASN A 80 -10.88 -19.32 4.01
C ASN A 80 -11.89 -19.06 2.86
N GLY A 81 -11.43 -18.37 1.81
CA GLY A 81 -12.25 -18.00 0.65
C GLY A 81 -13.23 -16.84 0.86
N GLN A 82 -13.39 -16.34 2.09
CA GLN A 82 -14.21 -15.16 2.38
C GLN A 82 -13.40 -13.88 2.13
N ARG A 83 -13.97 -12.95 1.36
CA ARG A 83 -13.33 -11.65 1.04
C ARG A 83 -13.12 -10.84 2.31
N LEU A 84 -11.91 -10.34 2.52
CA LEU A 84 -11.59 -9.42 3.61
C LEU A 84 -11.62 -7.97 3.13
N LYS A 85 -11.95 -7.06 4.06
CA LYS A 85 -11.65 -5.63 3.93
C LYS A 85 -10.39 -5.35 4.74
N GLY A 86 -9.57 -4.45 4.23
CA GLY A 86 -8.36 -4.02 4.92
C GLY A 86 -8.11 -2.54 4.72
N GLU A 87 -7.17 -2.04 5.50
CA GLU A 87 -6.68 -0.68 5.43
C GLU A 87 -5.31 -0.68 4.76
N SER A 88 -4.95 0.42 4.10
CA SER A 88 -3.69 0.53 3.37
C SER A 88 -3.00 1.84 3.74
N ALA A 89 -1.77 1.74 4.26
CA ALA A 89 -0.93 2.88 4.56
C ALA A 89 0.14 3.02 3.47
N PRO A 90 0.30 4.19 2.82
CA PRO A 90 1.35 4.39 1.83
C PRO A 90 2.73 4.36 2.50
N LEU A 91 3.69 3.70 1.86
CA LEU A 91 5.07 3.60 2.32
C LEU A 91 6.00 4.49 1.51
N CYS A 92 6.95 5.12 2.17
CA CYS A 92 7.97 5.99 1.61
C CYS A 92 9.36 5.42 1.94
N ASN A 93 10.30 5.56 1.00
CA ASN A 93 11.71 5.25 1.27
C ASN A 93 12.35 6.34 2.13
N GLN A 94 13.06 5.93 3.17
CA GLN A 94 13.97 6.76 3.98
C GLN A 94 15.33 6.08 4.08
N ALA A 95 16.33 6.80 4.63
CA ALA A 95 17.71 6.29 4.73
C ALA A 95 17.80 4.96 5.50
N GLU A 96 16.90 4.74 6.47
CA GLU A 96 16.88 3.58 7.36
C GLU A 96 15.92 2.47 6.89
N GLY A 97 15.17 2.68 5.80
CA GLY A 97 14.23 1.69 5.25
C GLY A 97 12.88 2.27 4.84
N LEU A 98 11.86 1.41 4.83
CA LEU A 98 10.47 1.78 4.53
C LEU A 98 9.76 2.30 5.76
N VAL A 99 9.09 3.44 5.64
CA VAL A 99 8.24 4.02 6.69
C VAL A 99 6.89 4.43 6.13
N VAL A 100 5.88 4.57 6.97
CA VAL A 100 4.60 5.18 6.57
C VAL A 100 4.84 6.64 6.15
N CYS A 101 4.31 7.02 4.99
CA CYS A 101 4.42 8.39 4.50
C CYS A 101 3.61 9.36 5.38
N ASN A 102 4.28 10.36 5.97
CA ASN A 102 3.64 11.39 6.79
C ASN A 102 3.24 12.64 5.97
N GLY A 103 2.67 12.44 4.78
CA GLY A 103 2.27 13.52 3.87
C GLY A 103 3.40 14.17 3.08
N ALA A 104 4.63 13.68 3.21
CA ALA A 104 5.79 14.09 2.42
C ALA A 104 6.53 12.86 1.88
N GLY A 105 7.17 13.00 0.71
CA GLY A 105 7.88 11.93 0.02
C GLY A 105 7.09 11.30 -1.11
N SER A 106 7.76 10.43 -1.87
CA SER A 106 7.13 9.63 -2.92
C SER A 106 6.74 8.27 -2.35
N THR A 107 5.49 7.88 -2.52
CA THR A 107 5.04 6.52 -2.21
C THR A 107 5.82 5.52 -3.06
N VAL A 108 6.22 4.40 -2.47
CA VAL A 108 6.95 3.31 -3.14
C VAL A 108 6.29 1.96 -2.94
N GLY A 109 5.14 1.93 -2.26
CA GLY A 109 4.40 0.74 -1.90
C GLY A 109 3.35 1.01 -0.83
N TYR A 110 2.78 -0.06 -0.29
CA TYR A 110 1.74 0.01 0.73
C TYR A 110 1.96 -1.06 1.81
N LEU A 111 1.65 -0.71 3.04
CA LEU A 111 1.43 -1.67 4.11
C LEU A 111 -0.08 -1.88 4.24
N HIS A 112 -0.53 -3.10 3.97
CA HIS A 112 -1.92 -3.49 4.13
C HIS A 112 -2.14 -4.17 5.48
N THR A 113 -3.21 -3.80 6.17
CA THR A 113 -3.63 -4.41 7.42
C THR A 113 -5.01 -5.02 7.25
N PHE A 114 -5.16 -6.29 7.60
CA PHE A 114 -6.43 -7.01 7.56
C PHE A 114 -6.79 -7.53 8.94
N THR A 115 -8.00 -7.23 9.39
CA THR A 115 -8.50 -7.65 10.69
C THR A 115 -9.71 -8.57 10.51
N PHE A 116 -9.71 -9.72 11.17
CA PHE A 116 -10.80 -10.69 11.13
C PHE A 116 -10.82 -11.57 12.38
N SER A 117 -11.93 -12.26 12.58
CA SER A 117 -12.05 -13.29 13.63
C SER A 117 -11.57 -14.65 13.12
N ASN A 118 -10.86 -15.40 13.95
CA ASN A 118 -10.39 -16.76 13.65
C ASN A 118 -10.56 -17.68 14.87
N THR A 119 -11.14 -18.85 14.68
CA THR A 119 -11.35 -19.85 15.75
C THR A 119 -10.57 -21.13 15.54
N ASP A 120 -10.39 -21.55 14.29
CA ASP A 120 -9.91 -22.90 13.95
C ASP A 120 -8.65 -22.89 13.06
N GLY A 121 -8.05 -21.71 12.88
CA GLY A 121 -7.04 -21.52 11.85
C GLY A 121 -7.65 -21.36 10.46
N GLY A 122 -6.80 -21.15 9.47
CA GLY A 122 -7.25 -20.98 8.10
C GLY A 122 -6.18 -20.48 7.14
N ARG A 123 -6.56 -20.41 5.87
CA ARG A 123 -5.69 -19.93 4.80
C ARG A 123 -5.99 -18.46 4.55
N PHE A 124 -5.00 -17.60 4.78
CA PHE A 124 -4.99 -16.22 4.31
C PHE A 124 -4.33 -16.16 2.93
N GLU A 125 -4.94 -15.43 2.00
CA GLU A 125 -4.43 -15.26 0.64
C GLU A 125 -4.56 -13.80 0.24
N PHE A 126 -3.47 -13.25 -0.29
CA PHE A 126 -3.41 -11.92 -0.87
C PHE A 126 -2.92 -12.04 -2.31
N SER A 127 -3.55 -11.31 -3.23
CA SER A 127 -3.03 -11.15 -4.59
C SER A 127 -3.39 -9.79 -5.15
N ASN A 128 -2.47 -9.24 -5.93
CA ASN A 128 -2.69 -7.98 -6.62
C ASN A 128 -2.10 -8.03 -8.04
N VAL A 129 -2.56 -7.11 -8.89
CA VAL A 129 -2.13 -6.98 -10.27
C VAL A 129 -1.48 -5.62 -10.42
N SER A 130 -0.33 -5.54 -11.08
CA SER A 130 0.37 -4.27 -11.26
C SER A 130 -0.47 -3.27 -12.07
N LEU A 131 -0.48 -2.01 -11.63
CA LEU A 131 -1.01 -0.90 -12.42
C LEU A 131 -0.10 -0.52 -13.59
N VAL A 132 1.19 -0.88 -13.50
CA VAL A 132 2.19 -0.57 -14.52
C VAL A 132 2.34 -1.78 -15.46
N PRO A 133 2.40 -1.59 -16.79
CA PRO A 133 2.65 -2.68 -17.73
C PRO A 133 3.88 -3.51 -17.35
N PRO A 134 3.85 -4.83 -17.56
CA PRO A 134 2.87 -5.64 -18.30
C PRO A 134 1.66 -6.14 -17.47
N HIS A 135 1.38 -5.54 -16.31
CA HIS A 135 0.26 -5.95 -15.44
C HIS A 135 0.38 -7.36 -14.87
N ASP A 136 1.58 -7.72 -14.42
CA ASP A 136 1.80 -9.00 -13.74
C ASP A 136 0.96 -9.11 -12.48
N ARG A 137 0.51 -10.34 -12.20
CA ARG A 137 -0.16 -10.70 -10.95
C ARG A 137 0.85 -11.30 -9.99
N LEU A 138 0.93 -10.73 -8.79
CA LEU A 138 1.69 -11.30 -7.67
C LEU A 138 0.72 -11.79 -6.59
N SER A 139 1.18 -12.73 -5.76
CA SER A 139 0.39 -13.29 -4.66
C SER A 139 1.26 -13.80 -3.53
N ALA A 140 0.70 -13.80 -2.32
CA ALA A 140 1.25 -14.43 -1.14
C ALA A 140 0.13 -15.15 -0.37
N SER A 141 0.47 -16.22 0.33
CA SER A 141 -0.48 -16.98 1.14
C SER A 141 0.18 -17.49 2.42
N LEU A 142 -0.61 -17.59 3.48
CA LEU A 142 -0.16 -18.07 4.78
C LEU A 142 -1.22 -18.96 5.42
N ASP A 143 -0.82 -20.14 5.88
CA ASP A 143 -1.65 -20.93 6.79
C ASP A 143 -1.52 -20.38 8.22
N ILE A 144 -2.60 -19.84 8.76
CA ILE A 144 -2.68 -19.35 10.13
C ILE A 144 -3.20 -20.50 10.99
N ARG A 145 -2.44 -20.86 12.02
CA ARG A 145 -2.84 -21.86 13.01
C ARG A 145 -3.77 -21.31 14.04
#